data_AF-A0A948G6K4-F1
#
_entry.id   AF-A0A948G6K4-F1
#
_cell.length_a   1.000
_cell.length_b   1.000
_cell.length_c   1.000
_cell.angle_alpha   90.00
_cell.angle_beta   90.00
_cell.angle_gamma   90.00
#
_symmetry.space_group_name_H-M   'P 1'
#
loop_
_entity.id
_entity.type
_entity.pdbx_description
1 polymer ?
#
loop_
_entity_poly.entity_id
_entity_poly.type
_entity_poly.pdbx_seq_one_letter_code
_entity_poly.pdbx_strand_id
1 'polypeptide(L)'
;MNSLFKHRSKSQTIFSIIVIVELVVIIFLAYKVLYEHNPDMSFDIQNVRKNNNIQNKDSITCHVVHSTHGNYGLSLWQYELSEFEIVGLNSDVVQLVINGKSWGIWHVLYNGEDYISIMTEASWDVDTIGIRKTTGTFVRTTHGDQAVWTDFGQYAIAQKGWCE
;
A
#
# COMPACT_ATOMS: atom_id res chain seq x y z
N MET A 1 -2.15 67.42 -20.45
CA MET A 1 -1.64 66.04 -20.64
C MET A 1 -1.73 65.33 -19.29
N ASN A 2 -2.74 64.47 -19.04
CA ASN A 2 -2.75 63.57 -17.87
C ASN A 2 -3.92 62.54 -17.82
N SER A 3 -4.70 62.37 -18.90
CA SER A 3 -5.85 61.45 -18.88
C SER A 3 -5.53 60.05 -19.46
N LEU A 4 -4.60 59.96 -20.42
CA LEU A 4 -4.33 58.72 -21.16
C LEU A 4 -3.41 57.72 -20.43
N PHE A 5 -2.61 58.17 -19.45
CA PHE A 5 -1.74 57.27 -18.68
C PHE A 5 -2.46 56.55 -17.52
N LYS A 6 -3.57 57.11 -17.03
CA LYS A 6 -4.32 56.53 -15.90
C LYS A 6 -5.17 55.32 -16.31
N HIS A 7 -5.53 55.22 -17.59
CA HIS A 7 -6.37 54.15 -18.12
C HIS A 7 -5.59 52.87 -18.47
N ARG A 8 -4.29 52.98 -18.84
CA ARG A 8 -3.41 51.82 -19.07
C ARG A 8 -3.06 51.08 -17.78
N SER A 9 -2.87 51.79 -16.68
CA SER A 9 -2.54 51.22 -15.36
C SER A 9 -3.64 50.28 -14.85
N LYS A 10 -4.92 50.70 -14.87
CA LYS A 10 -6.03 49.84 -14.42
C LYS A 10 -6.24 48.61 -15.29
N SER A 11 -6.08 48.74 -16.60
CA SER A 11 -6.25 47.62 -17.54
C SER A 11 -5.15 46.58 -17.37
N GLN A 12 -3.91 46.98 -17.08
CA GLN A 12 -2.83 46.04 -16.77
C GLN A 12 -3.06 45.35 -15.42
N THR A 13 -3.52 46.06 -14.40
CA THR A 13 -3.84 45.45 -13.10
C THR A 13 -4.96 44.40 -13.22
N ILE A 14 -6.01 44.69 -13.99
CA ILE A 14 -7.11 43.72 -14.22
C ILE A 14 -6.59 42.49 -14.97
N PHE A 15 -5.77 42.68 -16.00
CA PHE A 15 -5.19 41.57 -16.76
C PHE A 15 -4.27 40.70 -15.90
N SER A 16 -3.44 41.32 -15.06
CA SER A 16 -2.59 40.60 -14.09
C SER A 16 -3.42 39.80 -13.08
N ILE A 17 -4.55 40.34 -12.59
CA ILE A 17 -5.44 39.61 -11.67
C ILE A 17 -6.03 38.38 -12.35
N ILE A 18 -6.50 38.50 -13.60
CA ILE A 18 -7.06 37.37 -14.36
C ILE A 18 -6.02 36.26 -14.53
N VAL A 19 -4.79 36.61 -14.93
CA VAL A 19 -3.70 35.64 -15.10
C VAL A 19 -3.37 34.93 -13.78
N ILE A 20 -3.33 35.67 -12.66
CA ILE A 20 -3.07 35.06 -11.34
C ILE A 20 -4.19 34.09 -10.96
N VAL A 21 -5.45 34.46 -11.18
CA VAL A 21 -6.61 33.60 -10.88
C VAL A 21 -6.57 32.32 -11.72
N GLU A 22 -6.28 32.41 -13.01
CA GLU A 22 -6.14 31.22 -13.86
C GLU A 22 -4.99 30.32 -13.40
N LEU A 23 -3.84 30.89 -13.04
CA LEU A 23 -2.70 30.12 -12.58
C LEU A 23 -3.01 29.37 -11.28
N VAL A 24 -3.74 30.01 -10.35
CA VAL A 24 -4.17 29.38 -9.08
C VAL A 24 -5.14 28.22 -9.35
N VAL A 25 -6.07 28.38 -10.29
CA VAL A 25 -7.00 27.31 -10.67
C VAL A 25 -6.24 26.12 -11.28
N ILE A 26 -5.28 26.36 -12.15
CA ILE A 26 -4.44 25.30 -12.74
C ILE A 26 -3.63 24.57 -11.68
N ILE A 27 -3.00 25.30 -10.75
CA ILE A 27 -2.25 24.71 -9.63
C ILE A 27 -3.18 23.86 -8.74
N PHE A 28 -4.38 24.35 -8.45
CA PHE A 28 -5.35 23.61 -7.64
C PHE A 28 -5.82 22.32 -8.32
N LEU A 29 -6.10 22.37 -9.63
CA LEU A 29 -6.45 21.19 -10.42
C LEU A 29 -5.29 20.18 -10.48
N ALA A 30 -4.05 20.65 -10.70
CA ALA A 30 -2.86 19.81 -10.71
C ALA A 30 -2.60 19.14 -9.35
N TYR A 31 -2.75 19.91 -8.24
CA TYR A 31 -2.62 19.37 -6.88
C TYR A 31 -3.67 18.30 -6.61
N LYS A 32 -4.93 18.51 -7.05
CA LYS A 32 -6.00 17.53 -6.89
C LYS A 32 -5.71 16.23 -7.63
N VAL A 33 -5.24 16.30 -8.88
CA VAL A 33 -4.84 15.12 -9.66
C VAL A 33 -3.68 14.37 -8.99
N LEU A 34 -2.68 15.08 -8.46
CA LEU A 34 -1.55 14.46 -7.76
C LEU A 34 -1.96 13.81 -6.43
N TYR A 35 -2.92 14.39 -5.70
CA TYR A 35 -3.36 13.87 -4.41
C TYR A 35 -4.32 12.68 -4.58
N GLU A 36 -5.21 12.71 -5.57
CA GLU A 36 -6.12 11.60 -5.89
C GLU A 36 -5.38 10.38 -6.46
N HIS A 37 -4.15 10.54 -6.95
CA HIS A 37 -3.32 9.44 -7.46
C HIS A 37 -2.40 8.78 -6.43
N ASN A 38 -2.40 9.23 -5.17
CA ASN A 38 -1.76 8.44 -4.11
C ASN A 38 -2.80 7.44 -3.57
N PRO A 39 -2.59 6.12 -3.75
CA PRO A 39 -3.41 5.14 -3.06
C PRO A 39 -3.09 5.26 -1.56
N ASP A 40 -3.93 5.98 -0.82
CA ASP A 40 -3.88 6.01 0.65
C ASP A 40 -4.21 4.60 1.18
N MET A 41 -3.20 3.72 1.18
CA MET A 41 -3.24 2.40 1.81
C MET A 41 -2.94 2.57 3.30
N SER A 42 -3.82 3.24 4.02
CA SER A 42 -3.72 3.35 5.47
C SER A 42 -4.79 2.49 6.12
N PHE A 43 -4.40 1.67 7.09
CA PHE A 43 -5.37 1.04 7.96
C PHE A 43 -5.86 2.08 8.98
N ASP A 44 -7.14 2.01 9.30
CA ASP A 44 -7.69 2.67 10.49
C ASP A 44 -6.88 2.24 11.74
N ILE A 45 -6.80 3.10 12.76
CA ILE A 45 -5.98 2.97 13.99
C ILE A 45 -6.35 1.72 14.81
N GLN A 46 -7.39 0.98 14.42
CA GLN A 46 -7.87 -0.22 15.08
C GLN A 46 -6.73 -1.22 15.35
N ASN A 47 -6.47 -1.44 16.63
CA ASN A 47 -5.40 -2.32 17.08
C ASN A 47 -5.77 -3.78 16.82
N VAL A 48 -4.87 -4.52 16.17
CA VAL A 48 -4.97 -5.98 16.15
C VAL A 48 -4.65 -6.50 17.54
N ARG A 49 -5.50 -7.39 18.07
CA ARG A 49 -5.28 -8.03 19.36
C ARG A 49 -4.02 -8.91 19.30
N LYS A 50 -3.12 -8.76 20.28
CA LYS A 50 -1.92 -9.59 20.44
C LYS A 50 -2.35 -11.04 20.69
N ASN A 51 -1.77 -12.00 19.98
CA ASN A 51 -2.17 -13.40 20.11
C ASN A 51 -0.98 -14.37 20.17
N ASN A 52 -0.16 -14.24 21.20
CA ASN A 52 1.01 -15.08 21.55
C ASN A 52 2.39 -14.56 21.08
N ASN A 53 3.42 -15.02 21.78
CA ASN A 53 4.81 -14.85 21.39
C ASN A 53 5.15 -15.97 20.38
N ILE A 54 5.47 -15.61 19.14
CA ILE A 54 5.85 -16.55 18.07
C ILE A 54 7.38 -16.73 17.98
N GLN A 55 8.12 -16.15 18.92
CA GLN A 55 9.57 -16.28 18.99
C GLN A 55 9.96 -17.77 19.03
N ASN A 56 10.84 -18.16 18.11
CA ASN A 56 11.36 -19.52 17.90
C ASN A 56 10.39 -20.54 17.27
N LYS A 57 9.24 -20.10 16.75
CA LYS A 57 8.39 -20.99 15.94
C LYS A 57 8.93 -21.11 14.52
N ASP A 58 8.95 -22.33 13.99
CA ASP A 58 9.34 -22.58 12.60
C ASP A 58 8.15 -22.46 11.63
N SER A 59 6.93 -22.71 12.13
CA SER A 59 5.68 -22.44 11.42
C SER A 59 4.75 -21.61 12.29
N ILE A 60 4.01 -20.69 11.66
CA ILE A 60 2.94 -19.90 12.27
C ILE A 60 1.73 -19.85 11.36
N THR A 61 0.54 -19.84 11.94
CA THR A 61 -0.72 -19.57 11.22
C THR A 61 -1.14 -18.14 11.48
N CYS A 62 -1.35 -17.38 10.40
CA CYS A 62 -1.73 -15.97 10.44
C CYS A 62 -3.19 -15.79 10.00
N HIS A 63 -3.94 -15.02 10.77
CA HIS A 63 -5.34 -14.71 10.54
C HIS A 63 -5.49 -13.23 10.23
N VAL A 64 -6.08 -12.94 9.06
CA VAL A 64 -6.33 -11.58 8.59
C VAL A 64 -7.57 -11.04 9.29
N VAL A 65 -7.42 -9.86 9.91
CA VAL A 65 -8.53 -9.17 10.58
C VAL A 65 -9.05 -8.02 9.73
N HIS A 66 -8.17 -7.35 9.00
CA HIS A 66 -8.53 -6.23 8.13
C HIS A 66 -7.78 -6.29 6.80
N SER A 67 -8.49 -5.96 5.72
CA SER A 67 -7.95 -5.75 4.39
C SER A 67 -8.34 -4.35 3.90
N THR A 68 -7.41 -3.66 3.26
CA THR A 68 -7.61 -2.34 2.64
C THR A 68 -7.13 -2.41 1.19
N HIS A 69 -7.88 -1.77 0.30
CA HIS A 69 -7.63 -1.76 -1.13
C HIS A 69 -7.34 -0.34 -1.59
N GLY A 70 -6.45 -0.17 -2.58
CA GLY A 70 -6.27 1.12 -3.24
C GLY A 70 -7.56 1.59 -3.95
N ASN A 71 -7.83 2.90 -3.94
CA ASN A 71 -9.08 3.52 -4.44
C ASN A 71 -9.42 3.24 -5.92
N TYR A 72 -8.49 2.67 -6.70
CA TYR A 72 -8.67 2.33 -8.11
C TYR A 72 -8.10 0.95 -8.47
N GLY A 73 -7.71 0.15 -7.46
CA GLY A 73 -7.18 -1.18 -7.68
C GLY A 73 -8.28 -2.19 -7.95
N LEU A 74 -8.02 -3.15 -8.82
CA LEU A 74 -8.88 -4.32 -8.96
C LEU A 74 -8.92 -5.06 -7.61
N SER A 75 -10.12 -5.38 -7.11
CA SER A 75 -10.26 -6.35 -6.03
C SER A 75 -9.85 -7.72 -6.58
N LEU A 76 -8.78 -8.28 -6.00
CA LEU A 76 -8.27 -9.59 -6.37
C LEU A 76 -8.56 -10.54 -5.22
N TRP A 77 -9.75 -11.13 -5.26
CA TRP A 77 -10.24 -12.12 -4.28
C TRP A 77 -9.23 -13.23 -3.98
N GLN A 78 -8.39 -13.61 -4.94
CA GLN A 78 -7.30 -14.59 -4.74
C GLN A 78 -6.23 -14.13 -3.75
N TYR A 79 -5.96 -12.83 -3.63
CA TYR A 79 -5.01 -12.24 -2.68
C TYR A 79 -5.67 -11.79 -1.36
N GLU A 80 -7.00 -11.75 -1.31
CA GLU A 80 -7.80 -11.45 -0.11
C GLU A 80 -7.91 -12.68 0.80
N LEU A 81 -6.79 -13.02 1.43
CA LEU A 81 -6.71 -14.16 2.34
C LEU A 81 -7.43 -13.86 3.64
N SER A 82 -8.16 -14.84 4.18
CA SER A 82 -8.65 -14.82 5.56
C SER A 82 -7.64 -15.44 6.53
N GLU A 83 -6.87 -16.41 6.06
CA GLU A 83 -5.89 -17.18 6.81
C GLU A 83 -4.78 -17.68 5.88
N PHE A 84 -3.56 -17.77 6.39
CA PHE A 84 -2.42 -18.40 5.71
C PHE A 84 -1.40 -18.90 6.74
N GLU A 85 -0.62 -19.91 6.38
CA GLU A 85 0.47 -20.42 7.18
C GLU A 85 1.81 -19.98 6.58
N ILE A 86 2.78 -19.64 7.42
CA ILE A 86 4.17 -19.40 7.01
C ILE A 86 5.03 -20.50 7.62
N VAL A 87 5.70 -21.26 6.77
CA VAL A 87 6.56 -22.39 7.15
C VAL A 87 8.02 -22.08 6.84
N GLY A 88 8.92 -22.52 7.71
CA GLY A 88 10.37 -22.37 7.55
C GLY A 88 10.88 -21.02 8.02
N LEU A 89 10.27 -20.39 9.03
CA LEU A 89 10.67 -19.07 9.55
C LEU A 89 12.12 -18.99 10.04
N ASN A 90 12.76 -20.14 10.31
CA ASN A 90 14.18 -20.20 10.70
C ASN A 90 15.13 -20.45 9.50
N SER A 91 14.61 -20.45 8.28
CA SER A 91 15.34 -20.61 7.02
C SER A 91 15.41 -19.27 6.28
N ASP A 92 16.37 -19.13 5.37
CA ASP A 92 16.45 -17.98 4.45
C ASP A 92 15.26 -17.96 3.47
N VAL A 93 14.72 -19.15 3.20
CA VAL A 93 13.59 -19.38 2.32
C VAL A 93 12.40 -19.86 3.13
N VAL A 94 11.28 -19.17 3.00
CA VAL A 94 10.01 -19.47 3.67
C VAL A 94 8.93 -19.79 2.63
N GLN A 95 7.91 -20.54 3.05
CA GLN A 95 6.78 -20.88 2.21
C GLN A 95 5.49 -20.32 2.79
N LEU A 96 4.72 -19.64 1.95
CA LEU A 96 3.33 -19.32 2.25
C LEU A 96 2.47 -20.52 1.86
N VAL A 97 1.70 -21.05 2.80
CA VAL A 97 0.80 -22.18 2.60
C VAL A 97 -0.63 -21.70 2.80
N ILE A 98 -1.48 -21.91 1.79
CA ILE A 98 -2.90 -21.53 1.82
C ILE A 98 -3.71 -22.78 1.50
N ASN A 99 -4.64 -23.14 2.38
CA ASN A 99 -5.47 -24.36 2.25
C ASN A 99 -4.61 -25.62 2.01
N GLY A 100 -3.46 -25.73 2.70
CA GLY A 100 -2.53 -26.85 2.59
C GLY A 100 -1.71 -26.90 1.31
N LYS A 101 -1.75 -25.86 0.47
CA LYS A 101 -0.94 -25.75 -0.76
C LYS A 101 0.08 -24.63 -0.65
N SER A 102 1.32 -24.94 -1.01
CA SER A 102 2.36 -23.92 -1.17
C SER A 102 1.96 -22.97 -2.31
N TRP A 103 2.00 -21.68 -2.02
CA TRP A 103 1.58 -20.63 -2.93
C TRP A 103 2.76 -20.00 -3.68
N GLY A 104 3.99 -20.33 -3.31
CA GLY A 104 5.21 -19.73 -3.84
C GLY A 104 6.40 -19.84 -2.89
N ILE A 105 7.45 -19.11 -3.22
CA ILE A 105 8.69 -19.02 -2.44
C ILE A 105 8.86 -17.57 -2.00
N TRP A 106 9.05 -17.38 -0.70
CA TRP A 106 9.35 -16.08 -0.09
C TRP A 106 10.75 -16.13 0.52
N HIS A 107 11.43 -15.00 0.53
CA HIS A 107 12.74 -14.84 1.12
C HIS A 107 12.67 -13.93 2.34
N VAL A 108 13.50 -14.25 3.33
CA VAL A 108 13.68 -13.39 4.49
C VAL A 108 14.47 -12.15 4.08
N LEU A 109 13.81 -10.99 4.12
CA LEU A 109 14.45 -9.69 3.90
C LEU A 109 15.16 -9.19 5.16
N TYR A 110 14.55 -9.44 6.32
CA TYR A 110 15.07 -8.99 7.61
C TYR A 110 14.63 -9.94 8.71
N ASN A 111 15.55 -10.30 9.60
CA ASN A 111 15.31 -11.17 10.74
C ASN A 111 15.99 -10.60 11.99
N GLY A 112 15.29 -9.69 12.68
CA GLY A 112 15.75 -9.09 13.93
C GLY A 112 15.18 -9.80 15.16
N GLU A 113 15.54 -9.32 16.34
CA GLU A 113 15.10 -9.89 17.62
C GLU A 113 13.56 -9.90 17.75
N ASP A 114 12.92 -8.78 17.45
CA ASP A 114 11.46 -8.57 17.63
C ASP A 114 10.64 -8.62 16.34
N TYR A 115 11.30 -8.67 15.18
CA TYR A 115 10.64 -8.45 13.89
C TYR A 115 11.26 -9.30 12.79
N ILE A 116 10.42 -9.90 11.96
CA ILE A 116 10.79 -10.59 10.73
C ILE A 116 10.03 -9.98 9.56
N SER A 117 10.69 -9.81 8.42
CA SER A 117 10.08 -9.39 7.16
C SER A 117 10.44 -10.38 6.08
N ILE A 118 9.43 -10.83 5.34
CA ILE A 118 9.58 -11.77 4.21
C ILE A 118 8.96 -11.16 2.96
N MET A 119 9.47 -11.55 1.78
CA MET A 119 9.00 -11.03 0.50
C MET A 119 9.01 -12.11 -0.58
N THR A 120 8.03 -12.09 -1.48
CA THR A 120 7.98 -12.99 -2.64
C THR A 120 9.06 -12.66 -3.67
N GLU A 121 9.54 -13.67 -4.39
CA GLU A 121 10.42 -13.53 -5.56
C GLU A 121 9.61 -13.66 -6.85
N ALA A 122 8.68 -12.75 -7.09
CA ALA A 122 7.89 -12.73 -8.32
C ALA A 122 8.17 -11.46 -9.14
N SER A 123 8.12 -11.59 -10.46
CA SER A 123 8.56 -10.54 -11.40
C SER A 123 7.49 -9.49 -11.70
N TRP A 124 6.23 -9.73 -11.33
CA TRP A 124 5.08 -8.88 -11.67
C TRP A 124 4.21 -8.52 -10.45
N ASP A 125 4.42 -9.16 -9.30
CA ASP A 125 3.81 -8.83 -8.02
C ASP A 125 4.83 -8.88 -6.87
N VAL A 126 4.72 -7.90 -5.98
CA VAL A 126 5.53 -7.81 -4.76
C VAL A 126 4.60 -7.98 -3.57
N ASP A 127 4.76 -9.11 -2.90
CA ASP A 127 4.08 -9.45 -1.65
C ASP A 127 5.09 -9.44 -0.50
N THR A 128 4.90 -8.55 0.46
CA THR A 128 5.76 -8.39 1.64
C THR A 128 4.95 -8.60 2.91
N ILE A 129 5.47 -9.40 3.84
CA ILE A 129 4.85 -9.65 5.14
C ILE A 129 5.84 -9.28 6.24
N GLY A 130 5.46 -8.33 7.09
CA GLY A 130 6.17 -7.93 8.28
C GLY A 130 5.48 -8.44 9.54
N ILE A 131 6.20 -9.14 10.40
CA ILE A 131 5.65 -9.80 11.60
C ILE A 131 6.45 -9.38 12.82
N ARG A 132 5.75 -8.89 13.85
CA ARG A 132 6.33 -8.63 15.17
C ARG A 132 6.30 -9.92 16.00
N LYS A 133 7.47 -10.51 16.24
CA LYS A 133 7.63 -11.82 16.87
C LYS A 133 7.04 -11.90 18.28
N THR A 134 7.20 -10.82 19.04
CA THR A 134 6.75 -10.75 20.44
C THR A 134 5.23 -10.66 20.61
N THR A 135 4.51 -10.24 19.58
CA THR A 135 3.05 -10.04 19.64
C THR A 135 2.26 -10.90 18.67
N GLY A 136 2.94 -11.52 17.70
CA GLY A 136 2.33 -12.23 16.59
C GLY A 136 1.63 -11.31 15.60
N THR A 137 1.63 -10.00 15.77
CA THR A 137 0.92 -9.08 14.87
C THR A 137 1.68 -8.92 13.56
N PHE A 138 0.96 -8.93 12.44
CA PHE A 138 1.55 -8.74 11.13
C PHE A 138 0.88 -7.63 10.32
N VAL A 139 1.65 -7.12 9.37
CA VAL A 139 1.18 -6.33 8.23
C VAL A 139 1.68 -7.00 6.96
N ARG A 140 0.79 -7.22 6.01
CA ARG A 140 1.08 -7.73 4.68
C ARG A 140 0.71 -6.66 3.65
N THR A 141 1.55 -6.46 2.66
CA THR A 141 1.28 -5.57 1.54
C THR A 141 1.58 -6.31 0.25
N THR A 142 0.61 -6.36 -0.64
CA THR A 142 0.74 -6.96 -1.96
C THR A 142 0.42 -5.89 -3.00
N HIS A 143 1.31 -5.67 -3.96
CA HIS A 143 1.06 -4.76 -5.08
C HIS A 143 1.66 -5.32 -6.36
N GLY A 144 1.07 -4.96 -7.49
CA GLY A 144 1.56 -5.42 -8.78
C GLY A 144 0.72 -4.92 -9.93
N ASP A 145 1.08 -5.38 -11.12
CA ASP A 145 0.36 -5.11 -12.36
C ASP A 145 -0.40 -6.36 -12.80
N GLN A 146 -1.67 -6.22 -13.15
CA GLN A 146 -2.43 -7.30 -13.78
C GLN A 146 -2.97 -6.88 -15.14
N ALA A 147 -2.74 -7.72 -16.15
CA ALA A 147 -3.39 -7.57 -17.45
C ALA A 147 -4.87 -7.97 -17.32
N VAL A 148 -5.77 -7.00 -17.45
CA VAL A 148 -7.22 -7.25 -17.55
C VAL A 148 -7.64 -6.90 -18.97
N TRP A 149 -7.81 -7.92 -19.82
CA TRP A 149 -8.44 -8.00 -21.15
C TRP A 149 -8.25 -6.83 -22.16
N THR A 150 -8.26 -5.57 -21.74
CA THR A 150 -7.99 -4.36 -22.52
C THR A 150 -6.94 -3.42 -21.91
N ASP A 151 -6.58 -3.51 -20.62
CA ASP A 151 -5.65 -2.58 -19.94
C ASP A 151 -4.78 -3.27 -18.86
N PHE A 152 -3.64 -2.63 -18.52
CA PHE A 152 -2.86 -2.95 -17.32
C PHE A 152 -3.47 -2.22 -16.13
N GLY A 153 -4.00 -2.98 -15.17
CA GLY A 153 -4.49 -2.46 -13.91
C GLY A 153 -3.44 -2.64 -12.81
N GLN A 154 -3.08 -1.55 -12.14
CA GLN A 154 -2.33 -1.62 -10.88
C GLN A 154 -3.28 -2.04 -9.76
N TYR A 155 -2.83 -2.95 -8.92
CA TYR A 155 -3.53 -3.29 -7.70
C TYR A 155 -2.61 -3.13 -6.50
N ALA A 156 -3.21 -2.80 -5.37
CA ALA A 156 -2.50 -2.69 -4.12
C ALA A 156 -3.44 -3.06 -2.97
N ILE A 157 -3.01 -4.03 -2.17
CA ILE A 157 -3.75 -4.63 -1.07
C ILE A 157 -2.87 -4.52 0.17
N ALA A 158 -3.42 -4.01 1.25
CA ALA A 158 -2.81 -4.06 2.56
C ALA A 158 -3.68 -4.94 3.46
N GLN A 159 -3.08 -5.91 4.15
CA GLN A 159 -3.75 -6.71 5.19
C GLN A 159 -3.04 -6.58 6.53
N LYS A 160 -3.80 -6.61 7.63
CA LYS A 160 -3.24 -6.71 8.99
C LYS A 160 -3.99 -7.75 9.81
N GLY A 161 -3.27 -8.38 10.72
CA GLY A 161 -3.80 -9.46 11.52
C GLY A 161 -2.81 -9.97 12.55
N TRP A 162 -3.05 -11.17 13.06
CA TRP A 162 -2.24 -11.81 14.08
C TRP A 162 -1.86 -13.22 13.65
N CYS A 163 -0.77 -13.75 14.20
CA CYS A 163 -0.28 -15.10 13.95
C CYS A 163 -0.08 -15.85 15.27
N GLU A 164 -0.28 -17.16 15.24
CA GLU A 164 -0.07 -18.07 16.37
C GLU A 164 0.74 -19.31 15.99
#